data_AF-A0A971UC44-F1
#
_entry.id   AF-A0A971UC44-F1
#
_cell.length_a   1.000
_cell.length_b   1.000
_cell.length_c   1.000
_cell.angle_alpha   90.00
_cell.angle_beta   90.00
_cell.angle_gamma   90.00
#
_symmetry.space_group_name_H-M   'P 1'
#
loop_
_entity.id
_entity.type
_entity.pdbx_description
1 polymer ?
#
loop_
_entity_poly.entity_id
_entity_poly.type
_entity_poly.pdbx_seq_one_letter_code
_entity_poly.pdbx_strand_id
1 'polypeptide(L)'
;MKKRAEWNIKGFTILEVIITLVAVAVVGAMMFNTLGTSMMKSSDPIFRMQTSLSLQQIIENFVTAYEKYYAGDLPALRDAIAGGVLNPPGNEGAVLDNTFGEYTIVENRFIKFNASHQEETAAPTDPQNLLKVTIKNSNGEILTYIFAG
;
A
#
# COMPACT_ATOMS: atom_id res chain seq x y z
N MET A 1 9.34 77.09 38.96
CA MET A 1 8.16 76.37 38.43
C MET A 1 8.61 75.00 37.94
N LYS A 2 8.12 73.89 38.51
CA LYS A 2 8.47 72.52 38.08
C LYS A 2 7.16 71.76 37.86
N LYS A 3 6.72 71.66 36.60
CA LYS A 3 5.54 70.85 36.23
C LYS A 3 5.90 69.38 36.37
N ARG A 4 5.15 68.65 37.20
CA ARG A 4 5.29 67.20 37.36
C ARG A 4 4.56 66.51 36.21
N ALA A 5 5.23 65.59 35.53
CA ALA A 5 4.63 64.76 34.49
C ALA A 5 3.81 63.65 35.16
N GLU A 6 2.51 63.63 34.90
CA GLU A 6 1.62 62.57 35.36
C GLU A 6 1.68 61.41 34.37
N TRP A 7 2.21 60.28 34.81
CA TRP A 7 2.22 59.04 34.03
C TRP A 7 0.85 58.40 34.15
N ASN A 8 0.08 58.46 33.06
CA ASN A 8 -1.24 57.85 32.98
C ASN A 8 -1.07 56.32 32.82
N ILE A 9 -1.06 55.60 33.93
CA ILE A 9 -1.06 54.13 33.92
C ILE A 9 -2.48 53.68 33.58
N LYS A 10 -2.78 53.61 32.27
CA LYS A 10 -4.01 52.99 31.79
C LYS A 10 -3.96 51.50 32.11
N GLY A 11 -4.71 51.08 33.13
CA GLY A 11 -4.92 49.66 33.45
C GLY A 11 -5.74 48.96 32.37
N PHE A 12 -5.67 47.63 32.36
CA PHE A 12 -6.49 46.78 31.49
C PHE A 12 -7.98 47.00 31.76
N THR A 13 -8.78 47.18 30.70
CA THR A 13 -10.23 47.29 30.84
C THR A 13 -10.86 45.89 30.93
N ILE A 14 -11.96 45.74 31.68
CA ILE A 14 -12.71 44.47 31.76
C ILE A 14 -13.14 43.99 30.36
N LEU A 15 -13.50 44.93 29.49
CA LEU A 15 -13.90 44.64 28.12
C LEU A 15 -12.75 44.05 27.29
N GLU A 16 -11.54 44.59 27.44
CA GLU A 16 -10.34 44.08 26.76
C GLU A 16 -9.98 42.67 27.23
N VAL A 17 -10.13 42.37 28.53
CA VAL A 17 -9.93 41.01 29.06
C VAL A 17 -10.94 40.03 28.46
N ILE A 18 -12.21 40.41 28.36
CA ILE A 18 -13.24 39.55 27.77
C ILE A 18 -12.97 39.31 26.28
N ILE A 19 -12.66 40.36 25.52
CA ILE A 19 -12.41 40.26 24.07
C ILE A 19 -11.17 39.39 23.80
N THR A 20 -10.08 39.56 24.55
CA THR A 20 -8.86 38.76 24.39
C THR A 20 -9.10 37.29 24.74
N LEU A 21 -9.87 37.00 25.79
CA LEU A 21 -10.20 35.62 26.19
C LEU A 21 -11.08 34.92 25.14
N VAL A 22 -12.06 35.63 24.57
CA VAL A 22 -12.87 35.12 23.46
C VAL A 22 -12.02 34.91 22.20
N ALA A 23 -11.14 35.85 21.86
CA ALA A 23 -10.25 35.71 20.71
C ALA A 23 -9.33 34.48 20.85
N VAL A 24 -8.75 34.26 22.03
CA VAL A 24 -7.91 33.09 22.32
C VAL A 24 -8.73 31.80 22.26
N ALA A 25 -9.97 31.79 22.75
CA ALA A 25 -10.84 30.62 22.70
C ALA A 25 -11.18 30.20 21.25
N VAL A 26 -11.47 31.18 20.38
CA VAL A 26 -11.76 30.91 18.96
C VAL A 26 -10.52 30.38 18.24
N VAL A 27 -9.37 31.04 18.44
CA VAL A 27 -8.10 30.60 17.82
C VAL A 27 -7.70 29.21 18.32
N GLY A 28 -7.81 28.95 19.63
CA GLY A 28 -7.52 27.65 20.23
C GLY A 28 -8.43 26.53 19.67
N ALA A 29 -9.72 26.81 19.50
CA ALA A 29 -10.66 25.85 18.90
C ALA A 29 -10.32 25.53 17.43
N MET A 30 -9.88 26.53 16.66
CA MET A 30 -9.42 26.32 15.28
C MET A 30 -8.12 25.50 15.23
N MET A 31 -7.17 25.75 16.14
CA MET A 31 -5.91 24.99 16.23
C MET A 31 -6.12 23.52 16.61
N PHE A 32 -7.10 23.22 17.47
CA PHE A 32 -7.40 21.84 17.86
C PHE A 32 -7.88 20.99 16.68
N ASN A 33 -8.72 21.56 15.81
CA ASN A 33 -9.24 20.85 14.63
C ASN A 33 -8.14 20.55 13.58
N THR A 34 -7.17 21.45 13.41
CA THR A 34 -6.10 21.29 12.40
C THR A 34 -4.95 20.40 12.89
N LEU A 35 -4.55 20.53 14.16
CA LEU A 35 -3.46 19.75 14.74
C LEU A 35 -3.89 18.32 15.12
N GLY A 36 -5.12 18.14 15.61
CA GLY A 36 -5.62 16.82 16.03
C GLY A 36 -5.71 15.82 14.87
N THR A 37 -6.09 16.27 13.68
CA THR A 37 -6.22 15.41 12.49
C THR A 37 -4.87 15.10 11.83
N SER A 38 -3.89 15.99 11.93
CA SER A 38 -2.56 15.82 11.32
C SER A 38 -1.69 14.79 12.08
N MET A 39 -1.78 14.76 13.41
CA MET A 39 -1.06 13.77 14.22
C MET A 39 -1.62 12.35 14.06
N MET A 40 -2.94 12.21 13.89
CA MET A 40 -3.60 10.90 13.80
C MET A 40 -3.41 10.22 12.44
N LYS A 41 -3.22 10.98 11.35
CA LYS A 41 -3.04 10.46 9.97
C LYS A 41 -1.59 10.12 9.60
N SER A 42 -0.63 10.37 10.50
CA SER A 42 0.80 10.18 10.22
C SER A 42 1.22 8.70 10.20
N SER A 43 0.43 7.80 10.79
CA SER A 43 0.71 6.37 10.81
C SER A 43 0.21 5.62 9.58
N ASP A 44 -0.86 6.09 8.94
CA ASP A 44 -1.45 5.48 7.74
C ASP A 44 -0.43 5.28 6.59
N PRO A 45 0.44 6.26 6.23
CA PRO A 45 1.44 6.04 5.19
C PRO A 45 2.51 5.02 5.59
N ILE A 46 2.83 4.90 6.89
CA ILE A 46 3.81 3.94 7.39
C ILE A 46 3.26 2.52 7.25
N PHE A 47 2.03 2.29 7.68
CA PHE A 47 1.37 0.98 7.54
C PHE A 47 1.23 0.58 6.08
N ARG A 48 0.80 1.51 5.21
CA ARG A 48 0.70 1.25 3.78
C ARG A 48 2.05 0.91 3.15
N MET A 49 3.11 1.63 3.51
CA MET A 49 4.46 1.33 3.03
C MET A 49 4.90 -0.07 3.44
N GLN A 50 4.67 -0.47 4.69
CA GLN A 50 5.00 -1.81 5.17
C GLN A 50 4.27 -2.90 4.37
N THR A 51 2.98 -2.73 4.09
CA THR A 51 2.20 -3.69 3.28
C THR A 51 2.63 -3.71 1.81
N SER A 52 3.13 -2.59 1.29
CA SER A 52 3.67 -2.53 -0.08
C SER A 52 5.00 -3.26 -0.18
N LEU A 53 5.89 -3.08 0.83
CA LEU A 53 7.17 -3.78 0.92
C LEU A 53 6.99 -5.28 1.12
N SER A 54 6.01 -5.71 1.93
CA SER A 54 5.72 -7.13 2.08
C SER A 54 5.26 -7.76 0.77
N LEU A 55 4.46 -7.04 -0.04
CA LEU A 55 4.05 -7.51 -1.37
C LEU A 55 5.23 -7.64 -2.34
N GLN A 56 6.19 -6.69 -2.30
CA GLN A 56 7.43 -6.78 -3.07
C GLN A 56 8.28 -7.98 -2.64
N GLN A 57 8.44 -8.19 -1.34
CA GLN A 57 9.18 -9.32 -0.79
C GLN A 57 8.58 -10.67 -1.24
N ILE A 58 7.26 -10.77 -1.37
CA ILE A 58 6.60 -11.99 -1.88
C ILE A 58 7.01 -12.27 -3.33
N ILE A 59 7.05 -11.24 -4.20
CA ILE A 59 7.52 -11.41 -5.58
C ILE A 59 9.01 -11.79 -5.61
N GLU A 60 9.85 -11.17 -4.78
CA GLU A 60 11.26 -11.55 -4.67
C GLU A 60 11.43 -13.00 -4.22
N ASN A 61 10.58 -13.47 -3.31
CA ASN A 61 10.55 -14.86 -2.89
C ASN A 61 10.13 -15.78 -4.05
N PHE A 62 9.19 -15.38 -4.90
CA PHE A 62 8.84 -16.15 -6.12
C PHE A 62 9.98 -16.20 -7.13
N VAL A 63 10.66 -15.09 -7.38
CA VAL A 63 11.84 -15.04 -8.27
C VAL A 63 12.95 -15.94 -7.72
N THR A 64 13.21 -15.86 -6.42
CA THR A 64 14.16 -16.75 -5.74
C THR A 64 13.73 -18.21 -5.84
N ALA A 65 12.43 -18.49 -5.71
CA ALA A 65 11.86 -19.83 -5.87
C ALA A 65 12.15 -20.39 -7.26
N TYR A 66 11.85 -19.58 -8.27
CA TYR A 66 12.02 -19.89 -9.68
C TYR A 66 13.48 -20.24 -10.01
N GLU A 67 14.43 -19.38 -9.61
CA GLU A 67 15.84 -19.56 -9.94
C GLU A 67 16.49 -20.70 -9.13
N LYS A 68 16.18 -20.80 -7.84
CA LYS A 68 16.91 -21.69 -6.92
C LYS A 68 16.30 -23.09 -6.80
N TYR A 69 14.97 -23.20 -6.78
CA TYR A 69 14.28 -24.45 -6.45
C TYR A 69 13.63 -25.10 -7.68
N TYR A 70 13.21 -24.29 -8.66
CA TYR A 70 12.54 -24.79 -9.86
C TYR A 70 13.41 -24.76 -11.12
N ALA A 71 14.57 -24.10 -11.08
CA ALA A 71 15.57 -24.10 -12.16
C ALA A 71 15.00 -23.79 -13.56
N GLY A 72 13.97 -22.94 -13.65
CA GLY A 72 13.28 -22.62 -14.91
C GLY A 72 11.94 -23.34 -15.12
N ASP A 73 11.52 -24.25 -14.24
CA ASP A 73 10.24 -24.96 -14.33
C ASP A 73 9.06 -24.06 -13.92
N LEU A 74 8.48 -23.38 -14.91
CA LEU A 74 7.34 -22.49 -14.72
C LEU A 74 6.06 -23.22 -14.26
N PRO A 75 5.70 -24.42 -14.77
CA PRO A 75 4.59 -25.21 -14.25
C PRO A 75 4.69 -25.49 -12.75
N ALA A 76 5.85 -25.95 -12.29
CA ALA A 76 6.06 -26.23 -10.88
C ALA A 76 5.97 -24.95 -10.00
N LEU A 77 6.49 -23.82 -10.50
CA LEU A 77 6.36 -22.53 -9.83
C LEU A 77 4.89 -22.09 -9.72
N ARG A 78 4.12 -22.17 -10.82
CA ARG A 78 2.69 -21.82 -10.83
C ARG A 78 1.93 -22.58 -9.75
N ASP A 79 2.16 -23.90 -9.66
CA ASP A 79 1.45 -24.78 -8.75
C ASP A 79 1.85 -24.50 -7.29
N ALA A 80 3.11 -24.14 -7.04
CA ALA A 80 3.58 -23.70 -5.74
C ALA A 80 2.94 -22.37 -5.31
N ILE A 81 2.87 -21.39 -6.21
CA ILE A 81 2.20 -20.10 -5.97
C ILE A 81 0.71 -20.33 -5.69
N ALA A 82 0.08 -21.30 -6.35
CA ALA A 82 -1.32 -21.64 -6.16
C ALA A 82 -1.60 -22.44 -4.86
N GLY A 83 -0.57 -22.79 -4.08
CA GLY A 83 -0.70 -23.57 -2.85
C GLY A 83 -1.08 -25.04 -3.10
N GLY A 84 -0.76 -25.58 -4.29
CA GLY A 84 -1.13 -26.94 -4.70
C GLY A 84 -2.59 -27.08 -5.16
N VAL A 85 -3.37 -26.01 -5.19
CA VAL A 85 -4.74 -26.01 -5.72
C VAL A 85 -4.71 -25.51 -7.16
N LEU A 86 -5.23 -26.30 -8.10
CA LEU A 86 -5.13 -25.97 -9.54
C LEU A 86 -6.45 -25.50 -10.17
N ASN A 87 -7.55 -25.54 -9.41
CA ASN A 87 -8.91 -25.19 -9.83
C ASN A 87 -9.51 -24.12 -8.90
N PRO A 88 -9.99 -22.97 -9.41
CA PRO A 88 -9.88 -22.49 -10.80
C PRO A 88 -8.41 -22.35 -11.24
N PRO A 89 -8.12 -22.24 -12.56
CA PRO A 89 -6.74 -22.16 -13.05
C PRO A 89 -5.92 -21.13 -12.28
N GLY A 90 -4.85 -21.58 -11.62
CA GLY A 90 -3.94 -20.73 -10.87
C GLY A 90 -4.40 -20.39 -9.46
N ASN A 91 -5.53 -20.96 -9.01
CA ASN A 91 -6.20 -20.66 -7.74
C ASN A 91 -6.55 -19.16 -7.59
N GLU A 92 -6.93 -18.53 -8.71
CA GLU A 92 -7.26 -17.10 -8.77
C GLU A 92 -8.43 -16.77 -7.83
N GLY A 93 -8.28 -15.68 -7.08
CA GLY A 93 -9.21 -15.23 -6.05
C GLY A 93 -8.93 -15.81 -4.65
N ALA A 94 -8.06 -16.81 -4.52
CA ALA A 94 -7.70 -17.35 -3.22
C ALA A 94 -6.76 -16.44 -2.44
N VAL A 95 -6.95 -16.40 -1.13
CA VAL A 95 -6.01 -15.83 -0.17
C VAL A 95 -5.15 -16.97 0.34
N LEU A 96 -3.84 -16.83 0.21
CA LEU A 96 -2.85 -17.79 0.67
C LEU A 96 -1.97 -17.15 1.73
N ASP A 97 -1.61 -17.95 2.72
CA ASP A 97 -0.58 -17.68 3.72
C ASP A 97 0.34 -18.90 3.75
N ASN A 98 1.51 -18.76 3.14
CA ASN A 98 2.46 -19.85 2.95
C ASN A 98 3.91 -19.36 3.10
N THR A 99 4.88 -20.20 2.73
CA THR A 99 6.32 -19.89 2.81
C THR A 99 6.72 -18.61 2.07
N PHE A 100 5.96 -18.18 1.06
CA PHE A 100 6.22 -16.95 0.32
C PHE A 100 5.69 -15.70 1.03
N GLY A 101 4.62 -15.85 1.83
CA GLY A 101 3.94 -14.79 2.59
C GLY A 101 2.42 -14.84 2.43
N GLU A 102 1.75 -13.80 2.94
CA GLU A 102 0.29 -13.63 2.80
C GLU A 102 -0.05 -12.80 1.54
N TYR A 103 -0.80 -13.37 0.60
CA TYR A 103 -1.23 -12.68 -0.62
C TYR A 103 -2.54 -13.23 -1.18
N THR A 104 -3.23 -12.41 -1.96
CA THR A 104 -4.35 -12.84 -2.80
C THR A 104 -3.89 -13.03 -4.25
N ILE A 105 -4.21 -14.15 -4.86
CA ILE A 105 -3.92 -14.37 -6.29
C ILE A 105 -4.98 -13.64 -7.12
N VAL A 106 -4.56 -12.75 -7.99
CA VAL A 106 -5.44 -12.11 -8.98
C VAL A 106 -5.36 -12.84 -10.31
N GLU A 107 -4.15 -13.19 -10.73
CA GLU A 107 -3.89 -13.88 -11.99
C GLU A 107 -2.69 -14.80 -11.82
N ASN A 108 -2.77 -16.05 -12.25
CA ASN A 108 -1.65 -16.99 -12.21
C ASN A 108 -1.76 -17.99 -13.36
N ARG A 109 -1.44 -17.51 -14.56
CA ARG A 109 -1.70 -18.23 -15.81
C ARG A 109 -0.58 -18.09 -16.82
N PHE A 110 -0.46 -19.10 -17.67
CA PHE A 110 0.40 -19.06 -18.83
C PHE A 110 -0.20 -18.16 -19.90
N ILE A 111 0.62 -17.31 -20.49
CA ILE A 111 0.22 -16.38 -21.55
C ILE A 111 1.00 -16.64 -22.83
N LYS A 112 0.41 -16.26 -23.96
CA LYS A 112 1.04 -16.21 -25.27
C LYS A 112 0.63 -14.94 -25.99
N PHE A 113 1.39 -14.57 -27.03
CA PHE A 113 0.99 -13.48 -27.92
C PHE A 113 0.52 -14.08 -29.25
N ASN A 114 -0.68 -13.68 -29.70
CA ASN A 114 -1.21 -14.11 -30.98
C ASN A 114 -0.51 -13.40 -32.15
N ALA A 115 -0.87 -13.75 -33.40
CA ALA A 115 -0.28 -13.15 -34.60
C ALA A 115 -0.49 -11.61 -34.70
N SER A 116 -1.46 -11.07 -33.96
CA SER A 116 -1.75 -9.65 -33.84
C SER A 116 -1.04 -8.98 -32.65
N HIS A 117 -0.10 -9.68 -32.00
CA HIS A 117 0.64 -9.24 -30.80
C HIS A 117 -0.26 -8.96 -29.58
N GLN A 118 -1.42 -9.60 -29.48
CA GLN A 118 -2.31 -9.48 -28.33
C GLN A 118 -2.08 -10.64 -27.35
N GLU A 119 -2.11 -10.35 -26.06
CA GLU A 119 -2.01 -11.35 -24.99
C GLU A 119 -3.25 -12.25 -24.99
N GLU A 120 -3.01 -13.55 -25.00
CA GLU A 120 -4.03 -14.59 -24.86
C GLU A 120 -3.57 -15.62 -23.83
N THR A 121 -4.52 -16.31 -23.19
CA THR A 121 -4.19 -17.43 -22.32
C THR A 121 -3.63 -18.58 -23.16
N ALA A 122 -2.48 -19.13 -22.75
CA ALA A 122 -1.89 -20.28 -23.41
C ALA A 122 -2.75 -21.52 -23.15
N ALA A 123 -3.08 -22.26 -24.21
CA ALA A 123 -3.73 -23.56 -24.08
C ALA A 123 -2.75 -24.60 -23.54
N PRO A 124 -3.22 -25.74 -23.00
CA PRO A 124 -2.33 -26.81 -22.53
C PRO A 124 -1.40 -27.40 -23.60
N THR A 125 -1.72 -27.20 -24.87
CA THR A 125 -0.93 -27.63 -26.03
C THR A 125 0.09 -26.59 -26.49
N ASP A 126 0.00 -25.35 -26.01
CA ASP A 126 0.92 -24.27 -26.34
C ASP A 126 2.17 -24.31 -25.45
N PRO A 127 3.31 -23.77 -25.91
CA PRO A 127 4.51 -23.66 -25.09
C PRO A 127 4.26 -22.79 -23.85
N GLN A 128 4.55 -23.35 -22.67
CA GLN A 128 4.34 -22.73 -21.35
C GLN A 128 5.55 -21.90 -20.92
N ASN A 129 6.02 -21.01 -21.81
CA ASN A 129 7.28 -20.28 -21.63
C ASN A 129 7.11 -18.94 -20.91
N LEU A 130 5.87 -18.46 -20.76
CA LEU A 130 5.56 -17.18 -20.11
C LEU A 130 4.48 -17.40 -19.06
N LEU A 131 4.85 -17.24 -17.79
CA LEU A 131 3.93 -17.28 -16.67
C LEU A 131 3.68 -15.86 -16.16
N LYS A 132 2.44 -15.42 -16.24
CA LYS A 132 2.00 -14.14 -15.70
C LYS A 132 1.41 -14.36 -14.31
N VAL A 133 2.00 -13.70 -13.32
CA VAL A 133 1.58 -13.74 -11.93
C VAL A 133 1.21 -12.34 -11.49
N THR A 134 -0.04 -12.17 -11.06
CA THR A 134 -0.55 -10.95 -10.47
C THR A 134 -1.08 -11.26 -9.07
N ILE A 135 -0.55 -10.59 -8.06
CA ILE A 135 -0.96 -10.74 -6.67
C ILE A 135 -1.43 -9.42 -6.08
N LYS A 136 -2.21 -9.50 -5.01
CA LYS A 136 -2.78 -8.35 -4.31
C LYS A 136 -2.63 -8.50 -2.81
N ASN A 137 -2.35 -7.38 -2.11
CA ASN A 137 -2.35 -7.33 -0.65
C ASN A 137 -3.72 -6.93 -0.06
N SER A 138 -3.82 -6.91 1.27
CA SER A 138 -5.03 -6.51 2.00
C SER A 138 -5.44 -5.05 1.76
N ASN A 139 -4.49 -4.17 1.44
CA ASN A 139 -4.75 -2.77 1.06
C ASN A 139 -5.24 -2.60 -0.38
N GLY A 140 -5.33 -3.69 -1.14
CA GLY A 140 -5.77 -3.67 -2.54
C GLY A 140 -4.69 -3.27 -3.55
N GLU A 141 -3.43 -3.18 -3.13
CA GLU A 141 -2.31 -2.91 -4.02
C GLU A 141 -1.99 -4.16 -4.83
N ILE A 142 -1.77 -3.98 -6.13
CA ILE A 142 -1.58 -5.06 -7.10
C ILE A 142 -0.15 -5.00 -7.62
N LEU A 143 0.49 -6.17 -7.73
CA LEU A 143 1.80 -6.31 -8.33
C LEU A 143 1.77 -7.46 -9.34
N THR A 144 2.24 -7.18 -10.56
CA THR A 144 2.33 -8.14 -11.66
C THR A 144 3.79 -8.39 -12.01
N TYR A 145 4.14 -9.66 -12.18
CA TYR A 145 5.44 -10.10 -12.68
C TYR A 145 5.25 -11.16 -13.77
N ILE A 146 6.15 -11.14 -14.76
CA ILE A 146 6.18 -12.13 -15.85
C ILE A 146 7.46 -12.94 -15.71
N PHE A 147 7.32 -14.25 -15.54
CA PHE A 147 8.42 -15.21 -15.55
C PHE A 147 8.56 -15.78 -16.95
N ALA A 148 9.79 -15.80 -17.45
CA ALA A 148 10.14 -16.37 -18.75
C ALA A 148 11.08 -17.57 -18.56
N GLY A 149 10.79 -18.65 -19.28
CA GLY A 149 11.55 -19.90 -19.30
C GLY A 149 12.21 -20.16 -20.65
#